data_AF-A0A409WKK2-F1
#
_entry.id   AF-A0A409WKK2-F1
#
_cell.length_a   1.000
_cell.length_b   1.000
_cell.length_c   1.000
_cell.angle_alpha   90.00
_cell.angle_beta   90.00
_cell.angle_gamma   90.00
#
_symmetry.space_group_name_H-M   'P 1'
#
loop_
_entity.id
_entity.type
_entity.pdbx_description
1 polymer ?
#
loop_
_entity_poly.entity_id
_entity_poly.type
_entity_poly.pdbx_seq_one_letter_code
_entity_poly.pdbx_strand_id
1 'polypeptide(L)'
;MLVFTNRASDSLVELLQRDEQVDVKPIGTHFIAAFDSLYLVSLLSLLAIFSTACASPRIRRFSTWYTFLLAWIFEAVSKLLLVGQQTSPIPPQFGICVAQASLINAIPVLCAFYAVTYILQTYLTVMAILKSETTVSKSRVRLLHALPCAAFIALFILSLTAIIATIVDSSGSQIEQRPKEVLWGCTAILQDL
;
A
#
# COMPACT_ATOMS: atom_id res chain seq x y z
N MET A 1 51.16 3.76 29.09
CA MET A 1 50.90 3.38 27.68
C MET A 1 49.48 2.82 27.63
N LEU A 2 48.45 3.64 27.38
CA LEU A 2 47.03 3.30 27.05
C LEU A 2 46.13 4.57 27.14
N VAL A 3 46.48 5.65 26.42
CA VAL A 3 45.67 6.90 26.39
C VAL A 3 45.29 7.30 24.95
N PHE A 4 45.73 6.56 23.93
CA PHE A 4 45.57 6.95 22.52
C PHE A 4 44.36 6.30 21.79
N THR A 5 43.63 5.38 22.41
CA THR A 5 42.50 4.69 21.76
C THR A 5 41.17 5.43 21.87
N ASN A 6 41.00 6.37 22.80
CA ASN A 6 39.71 7.04 23.01
C ASN A 6 39.40 8.09 21.93
N ARG A 7 40.39 8.88 21.51
CA ARG A 7 40.17 10.02 20.59
C ARG A 7 39.72 9.62 19.18
N ALA A 8 40.13 8.44 18.70
CA ALA A 8 39.74 7.94 17.37
C ALA A 8 38.28 7.45 17.34
N SER A 9 37.77 6.92 18.46
CA SER A 9 36.37 6.49 18.58
C SER A 9 35.43 7.68 18.55
N ASP A 10 35.74 8.75 19.29
CA ASP A 10 34.90 9.95 19.36
C ASP A 10 34.77 10.63 17.98
N SER A 11 35.86 10.65 17.21
CA SER A 11 35.88 11.23 15.86
C SER A 11 35.07 10.42 14.85
N LEU A 12 35.05 9.09 15.00
CA LEU A 12 34.23 8.19 14.17
C LEU A 12 32.76 8.27 14.53
N VAL A 13 32.44 8.43 15.82
CA VAL A 13 31.08 8.66 16.30
C VAL A 13 30.54 10.01 15.81
N GLU A 14 31.35 11.07 15.82
CA GLU A 14 30.97 12.36 15.24
C GLU A 14 30.78 12.30 13.71
N LEU A 15 31.59 11.52 12.99
CA LEU A 15 31.43 11.33 11.54
C LEU A 15 30.20 10.48 11.20
N LEU A 16 29.88 9.46 12.00
CA LEU A 16 28.66 8.67 11.84
C LEU A 16 27.41 9.49 12.20
N GLN A 17 27.44 10.32 13.25
CA GLN A 17 26.34 11.25 13.57
C GLN A 17 26.17 12.35 12.52
N ARG A 18 27.24 12.75 11.82
CA ARG A 18 27.15 13.76 10.75
C ARG A 18 26.51 13.20 9.48
N ASP A 19 26.70 11.91 9.18
CA ASP A 19 26.08 11.26 8.01
C ASP A 19 24.56 11.00 8.22
N GLU A 20 24.11 10.93 9.47
CA GLU A 20 22.69 10.77 9.83
C GLU A 20 21.91 12.10 9.89
N GLN A 21 22.60 13.25 9.88
CA GLN A 21 21.96 14.55 9.63
C GLN A 21 21.72 14.76 8.12
N VAL A 22 20.96 13.86 7.52
CA VAL A 22 20.30 14.14 6.25
C VAL A 22 19.31 15.28 6.55
N ASP A 23 19.53 16.46 5.97
CA ASP A 23 18.58 17.58 5.99
C ASP A 23 17.32 17.13 5.25
N VAL A 24 16.46 16.40 5.94
CA VAL A 24 15.19 15.95 5.39
C VAL A 24 14.30 17.18 5.30
N LYS A 25 14.38 17.83 4.13
CA LYS A 25 13.49 18.91 3.76
C LYS A 25 12.06 18.44 4.05
N PRO A 26 11.30 19.13 4.92
CA PRO A 26 9.95 18.70 5.26
C PRO A 26 9.16 18.58 3.96
N ILE A 27 8.53 17.41 3.78
CA ILE A 27 7.63 17.17 2.65
C ILE A 27 6.67 18.34 2.59
N GLY A 28 6.69 19.06 1.47
CA GLY A 28 5.90 20.27 1.34
C GLY A 28 4.42 19.90 1.48
N THR A 29 3.67 20.63 2.31
CA THR A 29 2.22 20.45 2.46
C THR A 29 1.49 20.43 1.12
N HIS A 30 2.02 21.14 0.12
CA HIS A 30 1.54 21.12 -1.26
C HIS A 30 1.61 19.75 -1.94
N PHE A 31 2.64 18.95 -1.66
CA PHE A 31 2.79 17.61 -2.23
C PHE A 31 1.71 16.67 -1.70
N ILE A 32 1.54 16.65 -0.37
CA ILE A 32 0.50 15.85 0.30
C ILE A 32 -0.88 16.23 -0.24
N ALA A 33 -1.19 17.54 -0.28
CA ALA A 33 -2.47 18.01 -0.78
C ALA A 33 -2.71 17.64 -2.26
N ALA A 34 -1.68 17.71 -3.10
CA ALA A 34 -1.79 17.30 -4.51
C ALA A 34 -2.03 15.79 -4.64
N PHE A 35 -1.30 14.98 -3.87
CA PHE A 35 -1.45 13.53 -3.84
C PHE A 35 -2.87 13.13 -3.41
N ASP A 36 -3.36 13.67 -2.30
CA ASP A 36 -4.70 13.38 -1.78
C ASP A 36 -5.78 13.81 -2.79
N SER A 37 -5.60 14.97 -3.43
CA SER A 37 -6.53 15.47 -4.46
C SER A 37 -6.61 14.53 -5.66
N LEU A 38 -5.47 14.01 -6.12
CA LEU A 38 -5.43 13.04 -7.23
C LEU A 38 -6.16 11.74 -6.87
N TYR A 39 -5.94 11.22 -5.67
CA TYR A 39 -6.62 10.01 -5.22
C TYR A 39 -8.11 10.21 -4.98
N LEU A 40 -8.52 11.38 -4.49
CA LEU A 40 -9.94 11.74 -4.34
C LEU A 40 -10.63 11.82 -5.70
N VAL A 41 -10.03 12.50 -6.69
CA VAL A 41 -10.56 12.57 -8.06
C VAL A 41 -10.63 11.19 -8.70
N SER A 42 -9.59 10.36 -8.49
CA SER A 42 -9.57 8.97 -8.96
C SER A 42 -10.73 8.16 -8.36
N LEU A 43 -10.93 8.23 -7.04
CA LEU A 43 -12.02 7.55 -6.34
C LEU A 43 -13.39 7.97 -6.89
N LEU A 44 -13.64 9.28 -7.00
CA LEU A 44 -14.91 9.79 -7.50
C LEU A 44 -15.17 9.35 -8.95
N SER A 45 -14.13 9.37 -9.79
CA SER A 45 -14.23 8.93 -11.19
C SER A 45 -14.51 7.43 -11.29
N LEU A 46 -13.82 6.60 -10.50
CA LEU A 46 -14.02 5.15 -10.47
C LEU A 46 -15.42 4.79 -9.95
N LEU A 47 -15.90 5.49 -8.92
CA LEU A 47 -17.27 5.31 -8.42
C LEU A 47 -18.31 5.68 -9.48
N ALA A 48 -18.12 6.80 -10.19
CA ALA A 48 -19.01 7.17 -11.29
C ALA A 48 -19.03 6.10 -12.39
N ILE A 49 -17.87 5.56 -12.80
CA ILE A 49 -17.77 4.47 -13.77
C ILE A 49 -18.45 3.20 -13.25
N PHE A 50 -18.23 2.85 -11.99
CA PHE A 50 -18.82 1.67 -11.36
C PHE A 50 -20.35 1.78 -11.28
N SER A 51 -20.86 2.90 -10.78
CA SER A 51 -22.30 3.18 -10.67
C SER A 51 -22.99 3.21 -12.04
N THR A 52 -22.42 3.90 -13.03
CA THR A 52 -22.96 3.92 -14.39
C THR A 52 -22.96 2.53 -15.02
N ALA A 53 -21.95 1.72 -14.72
CA ALA A 53 -21.89 0.36 -15.19
C ALA A 53 -22.97 -0.54 -14.58
N CYS A 54 -23.20 -0.44 -13.26
CA CYS A 54 -24.27 -1.14 -12.56
C CYS A 54 -25.66 -0.69 -13.03
N ALA A 55 -25.85 0.59 -13.34
CA ALA A 55 -27.12 1.15 -13.79
C ALA A 55 -27.44 0.87 -15.27
N SER A 56 -26.48 0.38 -16.06
CA SER A 56 -26.63 0.15 -17.50
C SER A 56 -26.87 -1.33 -17.84
N PRO A 57 -28.13 -1.83 -17.86
CA PRO A 57 -28.43 -3.23 -18.16
C PRO A 57 -28.09 -3.63 -19.61
N ARG A 58 -27.91 -2.64 -20.50
CA ARG A 58 -27.67 -2.87 -21.93
C ARG A 58 -26.27 -3.43 -22.22
N ILE A 59 -25.31 -3.22 -21.33
CA ILE A 59 -23.89 -3.59 -21.55
C ILE A 59 -23.55 -4.75 -20.62
N ARG A 60 -23.46 -5.96 -21.17
CA ARG A 60 -23.02 -7.14 -20.41
C ARG A 60 -21.50 -7.08 -20.24
N ARG A 61 -21.04 -6.72 -19.03
CA ARG A 61 -19.62 -6.69 -18.65
C ARG A 61 -19.23 -7.97 -17.92
N PHE A 62 -17.96 -8.38 -18.04
CA PHE A 62 -17.44 -9.54 -17.32
C PHE A 62 -17.34 -9.28 -15.83
N SER A 63 -17.50 -10.33 -15.01
CA SER A 63 -17.30 -10.25 -13.56
C SER A 63 -15.91 -9.72 -13.18
N THR A 64 -14.89 -10.10 -13.95
CA THR A 64 -13.49 -9.67 -13.75
C THR A 64 -13.30 -8.16 -13.95
N TRP A 65 -14.14 -7.52 -14.76
CA TRP A 65 -14.10 -6.07 -14.96
C TRP A 65 -14.58 -5.33 -13.70
N TYR A 66 -15.64 -5.82 -13.05
CA TYR A 66 -16.12 -5.24 -11.80
C TYR A 66 -15.11 -5.42 -10.67
N THR A 67 -14.49 -6.59 -10.55
CA THR A 67 -13.47 -6.83 -9.51
C THR A 67 -12.19 -6.03 -9.76
N PHE A 68 -11.82 -5.82 -11.03
CA PHE A 68 -10.73 -4.91 -11.38
C PHE A 68 -11.03 -3.49 -10.90
N LEU A 69 -12.20 -2.93 -11.23
CA LEU A 69 -12.58 -1.60 -10.73
C LEU A 69 -12.64 -1.53 -9.20
N LEU A 70 -13.19 -2.55 -8.55
CA LEU A 70 -13.23 -2.62 -7.09
C LEU A 70 -11.82 -2.61 -6.46
N ALA A 71 -10.83 -3.27 -7.09
CA ALA A 71 -9.46 -3.23 -6.63
C ALA A 71 -8.86 -1.81 -6.69
N TRP A 72 -9.13 -1.05 -7.76
CA TRP A 72 -8.69 0.35 -7.88
C TRP A 72 -9.42 1.29 -6.92
N ILE A 73 -10.71 1.05 -6.66
CA ILE A 73 -11.46 1.77 -5.63
C ILE A 73 -10.82 1.50 -4.25
N PHE A 74 -10.49 0.25 -3.98
CA PHE A 74 -9.86 -0.16 -2.73
C PHE A 74 -8.45 0.46 -2.54
N GLU A 75 -7.65 0.50 -3.62
CA GLU A 75 -6.39 1.26 -3.66
C GLU A 75 -6.61 2.72 -3.28
N ALA A 76 -7.55 3.41 -3.93
CA ALA A 76 -7.79 4.82 -3.65
C ALA A 76 -8.26 5.06 -2.20
N VAL A 77 -9.17 4.23 -1.69
CA VAL A 77 -9.61 4.30 -0.29
C VAL A 77 -8.44 4.08 0.67
N SER A 78 -7.56 3.11 0.41
CA SER A 78 -6.42 2.84 1.29
C SER A 78 -5.46 4.03 1.41
N LYS A 79 -5.22 4.74 0.30
CA LYS A 79 -4.36 5.92 0.27
C LYS A 79 -5.00 7.13 0.96
N LEU A 80 -6.33 7.20 0.96
CA LEU A 80 -7.09 8.26 1.61
C LEU A 80 -7.33 8.05 3.12
N LEU A 81 -6.90 6.92 3.71
CA LEU A 81 -7.15 6.61 5.13
C LEU A 81 -6.57 7.64 6.11
N LEU A 82 -5.44 8.28 5.77
CA LEU A 82 -4.74 9.25 6.62
C LEU A 82 -4.98 10.71 6.21
N VAL A 83 -5.91 10.97 5.29
CA VAL A 83 -6.23 12.33 4.84
C VAL A 83 -6.59 13.20 6.04
N GLY A 84 -5.92 14.34 6.15
CA GLY A 84 -6.10 15.30 7.26
C GLY A 84 -5.37 14.92 8.56
N GLN A 85 -4.80 13.71 8.66
CA GLN A 85 -3.95 13.29 9.77
C GLN A 85 -2.45 13.36 9.44
N GLN A 86 -2.07 13.50 8.17
CA GLN A 86 -0.67 13.55 7.72
C GLN A 86 0.11 14.78 8.24
N THR A 87 -0.54 15.92 8.45
CA THR A 87 0.09 17.16 8.95
C THR A 87 -0.33 17.52 10.36
N SER A 88 -1.07 16.63 11.03
CA SER A 88 -1.57 16.86 12.38
C SER A 88 -0.41 16.76 13.39
N PRO A 89 -0.32 17.67 14.38
CA PRO A 89 0.60 17.51 15.51
C PRO A 89 0.30 16.29 16.36
N ILE A 90 -0.95 15.80 16.31
CA ILE A 90 -1.41 14.63 17.04
C ILE A 90 -1.17 13.40 16.15
N PRO A 91 -0.42 12.40 16.63
CA PRO A 91 -0.13 11.20 15.85
C PRO A 91 -1.43 10.43 15.53
N PRO A 92 -1.56 9.89 14.30
CA PRO A 92 -2.67 9.02 13.94
C PRO A 92 -2.72 7.75 14.81
N GLN A 93 -3.91 7.14 14.87
CA GLN A 93 -4.09 5.90 15.61
C GLN A 93 -3.20 4.80 15.03
N PHE A 94 -2.42 4.15 15.90
CA PHE A 94 -1.46 3.11 15.53
C PHE A 94 -2.03 2.06 14.55
N GLY A 95 -3.23 1.56 14.84
CA GLY A 95 -3.89 0.54 14.00
C GLY A 95 -4.16 1.01 12.57
N ILE A 96 -4.49 2.30 12.38
CA ILE A 96 -4.75 2.87 11.05
C ILE A 96 -3.43 3.00 10.29
N CYS A 97 -2.35 3.44 10.92
CA CYS A 97 -1.03 3.54 10.29
C CYS A 97 -0.51 2.18 9.83
N VAL A 98 -0.59 1.18 10.73
CA VAL A 98 -0.15 -0.18 10.41
C VAL A 98 -1.02 -0.76 9.29
N ALA A 99 -2.34 -0.59 9.36
CA ALA A 99 -3.23 -1.06 8.29
C ALA A 99 -2.92 -0.37 6.96
N GLN A 100 -2.73 0.95 6.94
CA GLN A 100 -2.40 1.68 5.72
C GLN A 100 -1.06 1.20 5.15
N ALA A 101 -0.02 1.09 5.98
CA ALA A 101 1.29 0.60 5.55
C ALA A 101 1.22 -0.82 4.96
N SER A 102 0.48 -1.73 5.58
CA SER A 102 0.25 -3.08 5.05
C SER A 102 -0.51 -3.05 3.72
N LEU A 103 -1.55 -2.22 3.61
CA LEU A 103 -2.35 -2.09 2.39
C LEU A 103 -1.52 -1.52 1.22
N ILE A 104 -0.67 -0.52 1.47
CA ILE A 104 0.21 0.08 0.46
C ILE A 104 1.14 -0.95 -0.16
N ASN A 105 1.58 -1.94 0.61
CA ASN A 105 2.41 -3.03 0.12
C ASN A 105 1.61 -4.12 -0.61
N ALA A 106 0.40 -4.43 -0.12
CA ALA A 106 -0.39 -5.56 -0.63
C ALA A 106 -1.26 -5.23 -1.86
N ILE A 107 -1.83 -4.03 -1.93
CA ILE A 107 -2.81 -3.68 -2.98
C ILE A 107 -2.20 -3.58 -4.39
N PRO A 108 -0.98 -3.07 -4.62
CA PRO A 108 -0.39 -3.07 -5.96
C PRO A 108 -0.38 -4.46 -6.61
N VAL A 109 -0.16 -5.49 -5.78
CA VAL A 109 -0.22 -6.89 -6.21
C VAL A 109 -1.66 -7.30 -6.56
N LEU A 110 -2.65 -6.94 -5.74
CA LEU A 110 -4.07 -7.16 -6.06
C LEU A 110 -4.46 -6.52 -7.40
N CYS A 111 -4.08 -5.26 -7.62
CA CYS A 111 -4.34 -4.52 -8.86
C CYS A 111 -3.67 -5.19 -10.07
N ALA A 112 -2.39 -5.60 -9.96
CA ALA A 112 -1.67 -6.28 -11.02
C ALA A 112 -2.32 -7.63 -11.38
N PHE A 113 -2.64 -8.46 -10.39
CA PHE A 113 -3.27 -9.76 -10.61
C PHE A 113 -4.68 -9.61 -11.20
N TYR A 114 -5.47 -8.62 -10.77
CA TYR A 114 -6.77 -8.35 -11.39
C TYR A 114 -6.66 -7.78 -12.80
N ALA A 115 -5.62 -7.00 -13.11
CA ALA A 115 -5.34 -6.54 -14.48
C ALA A 115 -5.07 -7.74 -15.41
N VAL A 116 -4.18 -8.65 -15.00
CA VAL A 116 -3.86 -9.87 -15.75
C VAL A 116 -5.10 -10.76 -15.90
N THR A 117 -5.86 -10.94 -14.82
CA THR A 117 -7.12 -11.70 -14.80
C THR A 117 -8.13 -11.12 -15.78
N TYR A 118 -8.30 -9.80 -15.80
CA TYR A 118 -9.21 -9.12 -16.71
C TYR A 118 -8.78 -9.29 -18.18
N ILE A 119 -7.49 -9.09 -18.47
CA ILE A 119 -6.93 -9.27 -19.82
C ILE A 119 -7.08 -10.73 -20.27
N LEU A 120 -6.74 -11.69 -19.42
CA LEU A 120 -6.82 -13.12 -19.74
C LEU A 120 -8.27 -13.56 -19.96
N GLN A 121 -9.21 -13.13 -19.10
CA GLN A 121 -10.63 -13.43 -19.30
C GLN A 121 -11.15 -12.84 -20.61
N THR A 122 -10.73 -11.62 -20.95
CA THR A 122 -11.11 -10.96 -22.21
C THR A 122 -10.55 -11.71 -23.40
N TYR A 123 -9.26 -12.05 -23.37
CA TYR A 123 -8.59 -12.83 -24.42
C TYR A 123 -9.25 -14.20 -24.63
N LEU A 124 -9.47 -14.97 -23.55
CA LEU A 124 -10.13 -16.27 -23.62
C LEU A 124 -11.55 -16.16 -24.18
N THR A 125 -12.28 -15.11 -23.83
CA THR A 125 -13.64 -14.91 -24.33
C THR A 125 -13.64 -14.58 -25.82
N VAL A 126 -12.74 -13.70 -26.28
CA VAL A 126 -12.59 -13.39 -27.71
C VAL A 126 -12.20 -14.64 -28.50
N MET A 127 -11.25 -15.44 -28.00
CA MET A 127 -10.84 -16.69 -28.64
C MET A 127 -11.96 -17.73 -28.69
N ALA A 128 -12.78 -17.84 -27.65
CA ALA A 128 -13.94 -18.74 -27.65
C ALA A 128 -14.97 -18.32 -28.71
N ILE A 129 -15.25 -17.01 -28.83
CA ILE A 129 -16.14 -16.48 -29.86
C ILE A 129 -15.61 -16.78 -31.27
N LEU A 130 -14.32 -16.56 -31.52
CA LEU A 130 -13.69 -16.84 -32.83
C LEU A 130 -13.71 -18.33 -33.21
N LYS A 131 -13.68 -19.23 -32.21
CA LYS A 131 -13.76 -20.68 -32.40
C LYS A 131 -15.20 -21.22 -32.39
N SER A 132 -16.21 -20.36 -32.27
CA SER A 132 -17.61 -20.75 -32.10
C SER A 132 -17.84 -21.66 -30.88
N GLU A 133 -16.97 -21.58 -29.86
CA GLU A 133 -17.16 -22.25 -28.59
C GLU A 133 -18.19 -21.49 -27.75
N THR A 134 -19.11 -22.22 -27.12
CA THR A 134 -20.30 -21.61 -26.52
C THR A 134 -20.01 -20.87 -25.21
N THR A 135 -19.08 -21.33 -24.37
CA THR A 135 -18.75 -20.66 -23.09
C THR A 135 -17.39 -21.05 -22.49
N VAL A 136 -16.76 -20.12 -21.78
CA VAL A 136 -15.63 -20.41 -20.87
C VAL A 136 -16.16 -21.11 -19.61
N SER A 137 -15.51 -22.20 -19.19
CA SER A 137 -15.89 -22.96 -17.99
C SER A 137 -15.91 -22.10 -16.72
N LYS A 138 -17.00 -22.15 -15.97
CA LYS A 138 -17.20 -21.44 -14.69
C LYS A 138 -16.09 -21.75 -13.67
N SER A 139 -15.55 -22.97 -13.67
CA SER A 139 -14.46 -23.34 -12.76
C SER A 139 -13.16 -22.60 -13.07
N ARG A 140 -12.85 -22.34 -14.35
CA ARG A 140 -11.70 -21.53 -14.75
C ARG A 140 -11.87 -20.09 -14.29
N VAL A 141 -13.06 -19.52 -14.47
CA VAL A 141 -13.38 -18.15 -14.01
C VAL A 141 -13.25 -18.04 -12.48
N ARG A 142 -13.74 -19.03 -11.73
CA ARG A 142 -13.57 -19.06 -10.26
C ARG A 142 -12.11 -19.13 -9.84
N LEU A 143 -11.32 -20.00 -10.48
CA LEU A 143 -9.88 -20.10 -10.23
C LEU A 143 -9.18 -18.76 -10.53
N LEU A 144 -9.59 -18.10 -11.60
CA LEU A 144 -9.06 -16.81 -12.02
C LEU A 144 -9.32 -15.69 -11.01
N HIS A 145 -10.43 -15.74 -10.27
CA HIS A 145 -10.70 -14.83 -9.15
C HIS A 145 -10.01 -15.25 -7.84
N ALA A 146 -9.88 -16.55 -7.59
CA ALA A 146 -9.28 -17.06 -6.36
C ALA A 146 -7.80 -16.66 -6.23
N LEU A 147 -7.06 -16.68 -7.35
CA LEU A 147 -5.63 -16.38 -7.36
C LEU A 147 -5.29 -14.94 -6.90
N PRO A 148 -5.88 -13.87 -7.47
CA PRO A 148 -5.69 -12.50 -6.97
C PRO A 148 -6.01 -12.34 -5.48
N CYS A 149 -7.13 -12.91 -5.03
CA CYS A 149 -7.55 -12.81 -3.63
C CYS A 149 -6.57 -13.52 -2.70
N ALA A 150 -6.13 -14.74 -3.05
CA ALA A 150 -5.17 -15.50 -2.25
C ALA A 150 -3.82 -14.79 -2.16
N ALA A 151 -3.30 -14.29 -3.29
CA ALA A 151 -2.04 -13.54 -3.33
C ALA A 151 -2.09 -12.26 -2.47
N PHE A 152 -3.19 -11.51 -2.58
CA PHE A 152 -3.41 -10.32 -1.77
C PHE A 152 -3.48 -10.63 -0.27
N ILE A 153 -4.29 -11.62 0.14
CA ILE A 153 -4.41 -11.99 1.55
C ILE A 153 -3.06 -12.43 2.11
N ALA A 154 -2.30 -13.24 1.36
CA ALA A 154 -0.98 -13.69 1.77
C ALA A 154 -0.01 -12.52 2.00
N LEU A 155 0.05 -11.57 1.06
CA LEU A 155 0.94 -10.40 1.18
C LEU A 155 0.47 -9.40 2.24
N PHE A 156 -0.83 -9.22 2.40
CA PHE A 156 -1.37 -8.39 3.47
C PHE A 156 -0.98 -8.96 4.84
N ILE A 157 -1.17 -10.27 5.06
CA ILE A 157 -0.76 -10.92 6.31
C ILE A 157 0.75 -10.84 6.48
N LEU A 158 1.54 -11.12 5.45
CA LEU A 158 3.00 -11.06 5.52
C LEU A 158 3.51 -9.65 5.87
N SER A 159 2.97 -8.62 5.22
CA SER A 159 3.33 -7.23 5.51
C SER A 159 2.90 -6.81 6.92
N LEU A 160 1.70 -7.21 7.35
CA LEU A 160 1.18 -6.93 8.68
C LEU A 160 2.05 -7.57 9.77
N THR A 161 2.40 -8.85 9.64
CA THR A 161 3.24 -9.55 10.61
C THR A 161 4.67 -9.00 10.61
N ALA A 162 5.22 -8.65 9.45
CA ALA A 162 6.53 -8.03 9.34
C ALA A 162 6.57 -6.67 10.07
N ILE A 163 5.59 -5.78 9.82
CA ILE A 163 5.51 -4.47 10.47
C ILE A 163 5.38 -4.64 11.99
N ILE A 164 4.48 -5.49 12.47
CA ILE A 164 4.31 -5.73 13.91
C ILE A 164 5.59 -6.29 14.54
N ALA A 165 6.26 -7.25 13.89
CA ALA A 165 7.50 -7.83 14.39
C ALA A 165 8.61 -6.77 14.53
N THR A 166 8.77 -5.90 13.52
CA THR A 166 9.77 -4.81 13.57
C THR A 166 9.49 -3.81 14.70
N ILE A 167 8.22 -3.51 14.97
CA ILE A 167 7.82 -2.59 16.05
C ILE A 167 8.05 -3.21 17.43
N VAL A 168 7.77 -4.50 17.59
CA VAL A 168 8.01 -5.23 18.84
C VAL A 168 9.51 -5.32 19.13
N ASP A 169 10.33 -5.62 18.13
CA ASP A 169 11.79 -5.67 18.24
C ASP A 169 12.40 -4.30 18.61
N SER A 170 11.92 -3.24 17.95
CA SER A 170 12.29 -1.85 18.30
C SER A 170 11.88 -1.47 19.72
N SER A 171 10.71 -1.93 20.19
CA SER A 171 10.26 -1.68 21.56
C SER A 171 11.12 -2.41 22.59
N GLY A 172 11.61 -3.61 22.28
CA GLY A 172 12.49 -4.39 23.16
C GLY A 172 13.87 -3.74 23.35
N SER A 173 14.45 -3.17 22.29
CA SER A 173 15.74 -2.48 22.33
C SER A 173 15.68 -1.13 23.06
N GLN A 174 14.54 -0.43 23.01
CA GLN A 174 14.34 0.86 23.68
C GLN A 174 14.10 0.76 25.20
N ILE A 175 13.86 -0.44 25.76
CA ILE A 175 13.71 -0.60 27.22
C ILE A 175 15.05 -0.36 27.97
N GLU A 176 16.20 -0.46 27.28
CA GLU A 176 17.51 -0.16 27.88
C GLU A 176 17.93 1.32 27.75
N GLN A 177 17.24 2.14 26.94
CA GLN A 177 17.50 3.58 26.81
C GLN A 177 16.19 4.40 26.87
N ARG A 178 15.91 4.94 28.07
CA ARG A 178 14.75 5.79 28.41
C ARG A 178 14.69 7.09 27.55
N PRO A 179 13.63 7.93 27.69
CA PRO A 179 12.36 7.99 26.96
C PRO A 179 12.25 9.27 26.08
N LYS A 180 11.81 9.16 24.81
CA LYS A 180 11.09 10.19 24.00
C LYS A 180 11.01 9.86 22.49
N GLU A 181 11.75 8.87 22.01
CA GLU A 181 11.98 8.63 20.58
C GLU A 181 10.96 7.72 19.88
N VAL A 182 10.04 7.07 20.62
CA VAL A 182 9.08 6.09 20.04
C VAL A 182 8.10 6.72 19.03
N LEU A 183 8.06 8.06 18.92
CA LEU A 183 7.19 8.76 17.98
C LEU A 183 7.71 8.77 16.53
N TRP A 184 8.98 8.42 16.28
CA TRP A 184 9.58 8.48 14.95
C TRP A 184 9.27 7.27 14.04
N GLY A 185 8.81 6.15 14.59
CA GLY A 185 8.53 4.94 13.81
C GLY A 185 7.38 5.10 12.81
N CYS A 186 6.39 5.95 13.11
CA CYS A 186 5.29 6.23 12.17
C CYS A 186 5.68 7.27 11.11
N THR A 187 6.61 8.19 11.41
CA THR A 187 7.07 9.19 10.44
C THR A 187 8.03 8.60 9.41
N ALA A 188 8.85 7.60 9.77
CA ALA A 188 9.75 6.94 8.82
C ALA A 188 8.99 6.21 7.70
N ILE A 189 7.88 5.54 8.02
CA ILE A 189 7.03 4.85 7.03
C ILE A 189 6.33 5.87 6.09
N LEU A 190 6.13 7.11 6.55
CA LEU A 190 5.57 8.19 5.74
C LEU A 190 6.63 8.93 4.90
N GLN A 191 7.92 8.80 5.20
CA GLN A 191 9.01 9.43 4.44
C GLN A 191 9.40 8.64 3.18
N ASP A 192 9.07 7.34 3.14
CA ASP A 192 9.29 6.47 1.97
C ASP A 192 8.11 6.47 0.96
N LEU A 193 7.11 7.36 1.16
CA LEU A 193 5.94 7.58 0.28
C LEU A 193 6.02 8.93 -0.44
#